data_AF-A0A6L8F1A5-F1
#
_entry.id   AF-A0A6L8F1A5-F1
#
_cell.length_a   1.000
_cell.length_b   1.000
_cell.length_c   1.000
_cell.angle_alpha   90.00
_cell.angle_beta   90.00
_cell.angle_gamma   90.00
#
_symmetry.space_group_name_H-M   'P 1'
#
loop_
_entity.id
_entity.type
_entity.pdbx_description
1 polymer ?
#
loop_
_entity_poly.entity_id
_entity_poly.type
_entity_poly.pdbx_seq_one_letter_code
_entity_poly.pdbx_strand_id
1 'polypeptide(L)'
;MFYPVHVNLQNWKCLVVGGGTVAERKVVAMLISGGDVTVISPDATELLTYLAQSGTIRWHKRQLKASDTHGYFLVCAATDFTDINTAVFEEAYEEHKIRLVNVVDVIPQCTFAAASVVTDGELMLSISTSGKSPATSRRIREYFEEVLHTSSLYTLGYEDGVPVTIENQGLPYPVYLLLEGRLCIVLCEERTPEIKRRISLLDQCGASVLCSTPDEMKPQHLEDAFLVIADNPAVVNTSCGSDTAFIREYLEEPSVGTHFTPDLVIDDNLIISVSARSSAGIGKVERLLKRLSNQFENNGYGAFIEFLGTRRSEILKAFPTPKKRANFFEVLIDTVEDSISGLQTPPTTCCLGLTNPKCSAECLFNWVRHGNLERADTVTRNLLELHSGDRMGAQ
;
A
#
# COMPACT_ATOMS: atom_id res chain seq x y z
N MET A 1 9.32 -0.45 8.10
CA MET A 1 8.10 0.35 7.87
C MET A 1 8.10 0.83 6.43
N PHE A 2 6.93 1.01 5.79
CA PHE A 2 6.86 1.64 4.47
C PHE A 2 6.43 3.10 4.57
N TYR A 3 6.87 3.96 3.66
CA TYR A 3 6.62 5.40 3.72
C TYR A 3 5.33 5.76 2.94
N PRO A 4 4.26 6.21 3.58
CA PRO A 4 2.97 6.48 2.93
C PRO A 4 3.02 7.75 2.08
N VAL A 5 2.58 7.66 0.82
CA VAL A 5 2.42 8.84 -0.05
C VAL A 5 1.17 8.74 -0.90
N HIS A 6 0.63 9.91 -1.21
CA HIS A 6 -0.48 10.10 -2.11
C HIS A 6 0.10 10.67 -3.42
N VAL A 7 0.27 9.81 -4.41
CA VAL A 7 0.87 10.17 -5.71
C VAL A 7 -0.15 10.91 -6.55
N ASN A 8 0.26 12.05 -7.11
CA ASN A 8 -0.52 12.76 -8.09
C ASN A 8 -0.29 12.11 -9.46
N LEU A 9 -1.27 11.36 -9.96
CA LEU A 9 -1.21 10.74 -11.29
C LEU A 9 -1.85 11.60 -12.38
N GLN A 10 -2.38 12.77 -12.04
CA GLN A 10 -3.04 13.63 -13.01
C GLN A 10 -2.11 13.94 -14.20
N ASN A 11 -2.51 13.49 -15.38
CA ASN A 11 -1.77 13.65 -16.64
C ASN A 11 -0.41 12.92 -16.70
N TRP A 12 -0.12 12.01 -15.77
CA TRP A 12 1.09 11.19 -15.80
C TRP A 12 0.85 9.86 -16.53
N LYS A 13 1.81 9.48 -17.38
CA LYS A 13 1.79 8.21 -18.11
C LYS A 13 2.05 7.05 -17.16
N CYS A 14 1.13 6.08 -17.13
CA CYS A 14 1.24 4.88 -16.32
C CYS A 14 1.22 3.63 -17.21
N LEU A 15 2.12 2.69 -16.97
CA LEU A 15 2.21 1.42 -17.70
C LEU A 15 1.81 0.24 -16.81
N VAL A 16 0.96 -0.64 -17.33
CA VAL A 16 0.68 -1.95 -16.73
C VAL A 16 1.03 -3.04 -17.75
N VAL A 17 1.96 -3.93 -17.38
CA VAL A 17 2.34 -5.11 -18.17
C VAL A 17 1.58 -6.31 -17.63
N GLY A 18 0.76 -6.93 -18.48
CA GLY A 18 -0.22 -7.96 -18.13
C GLY A 18 -1.66 -7.48 -18.30
N GLY A 19 -2.58 -8.42 -18.52
CA GLY A 19 -3.99 -8.14 -18.79
C GLY A 19 -4.97 -8.99 -17.99
N GLY A 20 -4.51 -9.63 -16.91
CA GLY A 20 -5.37 -10.39 -15.99
C GLY A 20 -6.07 -9.51 -14.95
N THR A 21 -6.76 -10.14 -14.01
CA THR A 21 -7.55 -9.44 -12.96
C THR A 21 -6.71 -8.57 -12.03
N VAL A 22 -5.44 -8.91 -11.81
CA VAL A 22 -4.53 -8.07 -11.01
C VAL A 22 -4.14 -6.80 -11.77
N ALA A 23 -3.84 -6.93 -13.07
CA ALA A 23 -3.57 -5.79 -13.94
C ALA A 23 -4.79 -4.87 -14.03
N GLU A 24 -5.98 -5.45 -14.20
CA GLU A 24 -7.25 -4.72 -14.23
C GLU A 24 -7.44 -3.83 -13.00
N ARG A 25 -7.29 -4.38 -11.78
CA ARG A 25 -7.42 -3.58 -10.54
C ARG A 25 -6.46 -2.39 -10.50
N LYS A 26 -5.24 -2.57 -10.99
CA LYS A 26 -4.23 -1.51 -11.06
C LYS A 26 -4.61 -0.43 -12.08
N VAL A 27 -5.08 -0.84 -13.25
CA VAL A 27 -5.57 0.08 -14.30
C VAL A 27 -6.71 0.93 -13.76
N VAL A 28 -7.71 0.30 -13.12
CA VAL A 28 -8.85 1.01 -12.51
C VAL A 28 -8.39 2.02 -11.46
N ALA A 29 -7.51 1.60 -10.56
CA ALA A 29 -6.96 2.46 -9.53
C ALA A 29 -6.23 3.70 -10.10
N MET A 30 -5.44 3.51 -11.16
CA MET A 30 -4.71 4.60 -11.81
C MET A 30 -5.65 5.54 -12.56
N LEU A 31 -6.68 5.02 -13.24
CA LEU A 31 -7.69 5.81 -13.95
C LEU A 31 -8.50 6.70 -13.00
N ILE A 32 -8.93 6.15 -11.86
CA ILE A 32 -9.65 6.92 -10.82
C ILE A 32 -8.78 8.08 -10.30
N SER A 33 -7.47 7.89 -10.29
CA SER A 33 -6.49 8.91 -9.89
C SER A 33 -6.01 9.83 -11.03
N GLY A 34 -6.61 9.74 -12.21
CA GLY A 34 -6.31 10.63 -13.35
C GLY A 34 -5.07 10.24 -14.17
N GLY A 35 -4.56 9.02 -13.99
CA GLY A 35 -3.43 8.49 -14.76
C GLY A 35 -3.78 8.21 -16.22
N ASP A 36 -2.83 8.49 -17.12
CA ASP A 36 -2.92 8.14 -18.54
C ASP A 36 -2.38 6.72 -18.76
N VAL A 37 -3.27 5.73 -18.72
CA VAL A 37 -2.91 4.31 -18.58
C VAL A 37 -2.70 3.64 -19.93
N THR A 38 -1.57 2.95 -20.06
CA THR A 38 -1.25 2.03 -21.15
C THR A 38 -1.11 0.60 -20.63
N VAL A 39 -1.68 -0.36 -21.33
CA VAL A 39 -1.61 -1.79 -21.04
C VAL A 39 -0.85 -2.50 -22.15
N ILE A 40 0.12 -3.33 -21.80
CA ILE A 40 0.83 -4.22 -22.73
C ILE A 40 0.55 -5.66 -22.32
N SER A 41 -0.19 -6.39 -23.15
CA SER A 41 -0.50 -7.80 -22.92
C SER A 41 -1.07 -8.46 -24.18
N PRO A 42 -0.72 -9.73 -24.50
CA PRO A 42 -1.35 -10.47 -25.61
C PRO A 42 -2.86 -10.64 -25.44
N ASP A 43 -3.29 -10.85 -24.20
CA ASP A 43 -4.69 -11.04 -23.81
C ASP A 43 -5.06 -10.06 -22.70
N ALA A 44 -6.33 -9.70 -22.62
CA ALA A 44 -6.85 -8.79 -21.61
C ALA A 44 -8.23 -9.27 -21.14
N THR A 45 -8.61 -8.90 -19.93
CA THR A 45 -9.98 -9.13 -19.44
C THR A 45 -11.02 -8.40 -20.29
N GLU A 46 -12.29 -8.78 -20.14
CA GLU A 46 -13.41 -8.13 -20.82
C GLU A 46 -13.46 -6.63 -20.49
N LEU A 47 -13.23 -6.27 -19.22
CA LEU A 47 -13.20 -4.88 -18.79
C LEU A 47 -12.06 -4.09 -19.46
N LEU A 48 -10.83 -4.62 -19.44
CA LEU A 48 -9.70 -3.94 -20.10
C LEU A 48 -9.92 -3.79 -21.60
N THR A 49 -10.54 -4.79 -22.23
CA THR A 49 -10.94 -4.74 -23.64
C THR A 49 -11.97 -3.64 -23.88
N TYR A 50 -12.99 -3.54 -23.03
CA TYR A 50 -14.02 -2.50 -23.09
C TYR A 50 -13.41 -1.10 -22.92
N LEU A 51 -12.55 -0.89 -21.91
CA LEU A 51 -11.87 0.39 -21.66
C LEU A 51 -10.96 0.80 -22.82
N ALA A 52 -10.35 -0.16 -23.51
CA ALA A 52 -9.55 0.12 -24.70
C ALA A 52 -10.43 0.53 -25.89
N GLN A 53 -11.58 -0.12 -26.08
CA GLN A 53 -12.54 0.19 -27.14
C GLN A 53 -13.22 1.56 -26.93
N SER A 54 -13.47 1.95 -25.69
CA SER A 54 -13.99 3.29 -25.35
C SER A 54 -12.94 4.40 -25.45
N GLY A 55 -11.66 4.04 -25.67
CA GLY A 55 -10.54 4.99 -25.71
C GLY A 55 -10.09 5.48 -24.32
N THR A 56 -10.56 4.87 -23.24
CA THR A 56 -10.20 5.22 -21.86
C THR A 56 -8.77 4.79 -21.52
N ILE A 57 -8.27 3.71 -22.13
CA ILE A 57 -6.88 3.26 -22.02
C ILE A 57 -6.27 2.99 -23.40
N ARG A 58 -4.94 3.00 -23.48
CA ARG A 58 -4.22 2.44 -24.63
C ARG A 58 -3.90 0.99 -24.37
N TRP A 59 -4.35 0.07 -25.23
CA TRP A 59 -3.96 -1.33 -25.15
C TRP A 59 -3.10 -1.76 -26.34
N HIS A 60 -1.89 -2.21 -26.05
CA HIS A 60 -1.02 -2.88 -27.00
C HIS A 60 -1.20 -4.39 -26.87
N LYS A 61 -1.99 -4.96 -27.78
CA LYS A 61 -2.24 -6.41 -27.87
C LYS A 61 -1.04 -7.18 -28.40
N ARG A 62 0.01 -7.31 -27.57
CA ARG A 62 1.28 -7.97 -27.88
C ARG A 62 2.06 -8.29 -26.60
N GLN A 63 3.13 -9.07 -26.76
CA GLN A 63 4.15 -9.23 -25.72
C GLN A 63 4.97 -7.94 -25.52
N LEU A 64 5.58 -7.84 -24.34
CA LEU A 64 6.58 -6.82 -24.00
C LEU A 64 7.76 -6.87 -24.97
N LYS A 65 8.30 -5.71 -25.29
CA LYS A 65 9.51 -5.50 -26.10
C LYS A 65 10.46 -4.59 -25.32
N ALA A 66 11.73 -4.63 -25.73
CA ALA A 66 12.73 -3.72 -25.20
C ALA A 66 12.30 -2.24 -25.38
N SER A 67 12.60 -1.43 -24.38
CA SER A 67 12.29 -0.01 -24.26
C SER A 67 10.80 0.35 -24.15
N ASP A 68 9.93 -0.64 -23.90
CA ASP A 68 8.50 -0.38 -23.70
C ASP A 68 8.21 0.40 -22.42
N THR A 69 9.09 0.34 -21.42
CA THR A 69 8.94 1.08 -20.16
C THR A 69 9.41 2.53 -20.24
N HIS A 70 10.02 2.94 -21.35
CA HIS A 70 10.57 4.29 -21.51
C HIS A 70 9.51 5.40 -21.42
N GLY A 71 9.82 6.46 -20.66
CA GLY A 71 9.00 7.68 -20.58
C GLY A 71 7.70 7.54 -19.77
N TYR A 72 7.54 6.44 -19.02
CA TYR A 72 6.46 6.29 -18.05
C TYR A 72 6.88 6.81 -16.67
N PHE A 73 5.91 7.35 -15.93
CA PHE A 73 6.12 7.82 -14.57
C PHE A 73 5.95 6.71 -13.53
N LEU A 74 5.05 5.77 -13.82
CA LEU A 74 4.75 4.63 -12.98
C LEU A 74 4.61 3.38 -13.84
N VAL A 75 5.26 2.29 -13.43
CA VAL A 75 5.20 0.99 -14.11
C VAL A 75 4.75 -0.10 -13.14
N CYS A 76 3.82 -0.96 -13.57
CA CYS A 76 3.43 -2.16 -12.85
C CYS A 76 3.60 -3.41 -13.72
N ALA A 77 4.27 -4.44 -13.20
CA ALA A 77 4.33 -5.76 -13.81
C ALA A 77 3.39 -6.71 -13.06
N ALA A 78 2.38 -7.23 -13.77
CA ALA A 78 1.31 -8.05 -13.22
C ALA A 78 1.00 -9.23 -14.14
N THR A 79 2.04 -9.89 -14.65
CA THR A 79 1.91 -11.13 -15.44
C THR A 79 2.08 -12.38 -14.56
N ASP A 80 1.66 -13.53 -15.05
CA ASP A 80 1.91 -14.83 -14.41
C ASP A 80 3.35 -15.34 -14.62
N PHE A 81 4.18 -14.60 -15.38
CA PHE A 81 5.54 -15.00 -15.75
C PHE A 81 6.57 -14.16 -14.99
N THR A 82 7.27 -14.79 -14.03
CA THR A 82 8.29 -14.12 -13.21
C THR A 82 9.40 -13.49 -14.05
N ASP A 83 9.88 -14.17 -15.10
CA ASP A 83 10.96 -13.64 -15.95
C ASP A 83 10.56 -12.35 -16.66
N ILE A 84 9.32 -12.26 -17.14
CA ILE A 84 8.78 -11.02 -17.75
C ILE A 84 8.70 -9.93 -16.70
N ASN A 85 8.18 -10.25 -15.51
CA ASN A 85 8.03 -9.31 -14.43
C ASN A 85 9.38 -8.73 -13.95
N THR A 86 10.42 -9.57 -13.88
CA THR A 86 11.79 -9.15 -13.57
C THR A 86 12.37 -8.26 -14.66
N ALA A 87 12.22 -8.63 -15.94
CA ALA A 87 12.69 -7.80 -17.06
C ALA A 87 12.04 -6.40 -17.06
N VAL A 88 10.75 -6.30 -16.72
CA VAL A 88 10.06 -5.00 -16.57
C VAL A 88 10.70 -4.16 -15.47
N PHE A 89 11.08 -4.78 -14.33
CA PHE A 89 11.71 -4.06 -13.24
C PHE A 89 13.10 -3.55 -13.63
N GLU A 90 13.94 -4.41 -14.21
CA GLU A 90 15.29 -4.05 -14.66
C GLU A 90 15.24 -2.89 -15.67
N GLU A 91 14.39 -2.99 -16.70
CA GLU A 91 14.25 -1.94 -17.71
C GLU A 91 13.71 -0.63 -17.11
N ALA A 92 12.62 -0.70 -16.32
CA ALA A 92 11.98 0.49 -15.79
C ALA A 92 12.85 1.19 -14.71
N TYR A 93 13.29 0.44 -13.70
CA TYR A 93 13.97 0.98 -12.53
C TYR A 93 15.46 1.20 -12.76
N GLU A 94 16.15 0.22 -13.35
CA GLU A 94 17.61 0.26 -13.46
C GLU A 94 18.07 1.03 -14.70
N GLU A 95 17.45 0.79 -15.85
CA GLU A 95 17.83 1.45 -17.11
C GLU A 95 17.16 2.82 -17.27
N HIS A 96 15.86 2.92 -17.05
CA HIS A 96 15.09 4.15 -17.28
C HIS A 96 14.87 5.00 -16.01
N LYS A 97 15.38 4.55 -14.86
CA LYS A 97 15.37 5.30 -13.59
C LYS A 97 13.97 5.69 -13.08
N ILE A 98 12.93 4.98 -13.50
CA ILE A 98 11.56 5.19 -13.04
C ILE A 98 11.47 4.83 -11.56
N ARG A 99 11.08 5.77 -10.69
CA ARG A 99 11.08 5.53 -9.24
C ARG A 99 9.83 4.83 -8.72
N LEU A 100 8.76 4.79 -9.49
CA LEU A 100 7.52 4.11 -9.12
C LEU A 100 7.36 2.83 -9.96
N VAL A 101 7.90 1.72 -9.44
CA VAL A 101 7.80 0.39 -10.05
C VAL A 101 7.21 -0.59 -9.05
N ASN A 102 6.19 -1.34 -9.45
CA ASN A 102 5.61 -2.40 -8.64
C ASN A 102 5.52 -3.70 -9.43
N VAL A 103 6.25 -4.72 -8.98
CA VAL A 103 6.14 -6.09 -9.47
C VAL A 103 5.27 -6.90 -8.52
N VAL A 104 4.15 -7.40 -9.03
CA VAL A 104 3.21 -8.19 -8.22
C VAL A 104 3.91 -9.41 -7.63
N ASP A 105 3.70 -9.63 -6.33
CA ASP A 105 4.22 -10.74 -5.52
C ASP A 105 5.76 -10.85 -5.40
N VAL A 106 6.54 -9.88 -5.92
CA VAL A 106 8.01 -9.86 -5.81
C VAL A 106 8.49 -8.57 -5.10
N ILE A 107 8.41 -8.56 -3.77
CA ILE A 107 8.77 -7.41 -2.91
C ILE A 107 10.17 -6.83 -3.21
N PRO A 108 11.24 -7.63 -3.40
CA PRO A 108 12.57 -7.08 -3.71
C PRO A 108 12.62 -6.27 -5.03
N GLN A 109 11.68 -6.54 -5.95
CA GLN A 109 11.52 -5.86 -7.23
C GLN A 109 10.39 -4.82 -7.18
N CYS A 110 10.14 -4.24 -6.01
CA CYS A 110 9.18 -3.16 -5.82
C CYS A 110 9.86 -1.94 -5.21
N THR A 111 9.45 -0.76 -5.68
CA THR A 111 9.77 0.53 -5.03
C THR A 111 8.58 1.09 -4.26
N PHE A 112 7.38 0.58 -4.51
CA PHE A 112 6.20 0.88 -3.73
C PHE A 112 5.29 -0.35 -3.61
N ALA A 113 4.47 -0.37 -2.57
CA ALA A 113 3.36 -1.29 -2.38
C ALA A 113 2.04 -0.55 -2.59
N ALA A 114 1.06 -1.23 -3.21
CA ALA A 114 -0.30 -0.70 -3.32
C ALA A 114 -0.96 -0.66 -1.94
N ALA A 115 -1.75 0.39 -1.69
CA ALA A 115 -2.48 0.55 -0.45
C ALA A 115 -3.79 -0.26 -0.42
N SER A 116 -4.23 -0.63 0.78
CA SER A 116 -5.61 -1.05 1.02
C SER A 116 -6.45 0.20 1.25
N VAL A 117 -7.48 0.47 0.42
CA VAL A 117 -8.13 1.79 0.40
C VAL A 117 -9.63 1.70 0.66
N VAL A 118 -10.14 2.65 1.44
CA VAL A 118 -11.57 2.90 1.67
C VAL A 118 -11.86 4.35 1.34
N THR A 119 -12.96 4.63 0.65
CA THR A 119 -13.42 6.00 0.35
C THR A 119 -14.81 6.25 0.84
N ASP A 120 -15.06 7.44 1.38
CA ASP A 120 -16.40 7.93 1.69
C ASP A 120 -16.55 9.35 1.13
N GLY A 121 -17.08 9.43 -0.09
CA GLY A 121 -17.25 10.67 -0.85
C GLY A 121 -15.92 11.43 -1.03
N GLU A 122 -15.70 12.42 -0.17
CA GLU A 122 -14.52 13.28 -0.19
C GLU A 122 -13.35 12.73 0.63
N LEU A 123 -13.57 11.71 1.46
CA LEU A 123 -12.58 11.11 2.34
C LEU A 123 -11.95 9.88 1.72
N MET A 124 -10.64 9.73 1.87
CA MET A 124 -9.90 8.52 1.54
C MET A 124 -9.10 8.08 2.75
N LEU A 125 -9.23 6.80 3.10
CA LEU A 125 -8.39 6.12 4.07
C LEU A 125 -7.54 5.10 3.34
N SER A 126 -6.25 5.04 3.67
CA SER A 126 -5.38 3.98 3.19
C SER A 126 -4.73 3.25 4.36
N ILE A 127 -4.65 1.93 4.29
CA ILE A 127 -4.22 1.05 5.37
C ILE A 127 -3.06 0.19 4.87
N SER A 128 -2.01 0.09 5.68
CA SER A 128 -0.88 -0.80 5.45
C SER A 128 -0.42 -1.43 6.75
N THR A 129 -0.01 -2.69 6.64
CA THR A 129 0.67 -3.44 7.70
C THR A 129 2.14 -3.68 7.36
N SER A 130 2.72 -2.84 6.49
CA SER A 130 4.09 -2.95 5.96
C SER A 130 4.40 -4.35 5.39
N GLY A 131 3.39 -4.98 4.76
CA GLY A 131 3.49 -6.32 4.17
C GLY A 131 3.47 -7.48 5.18
N LYS A 132 3.44 -7.21 6.49
CA LYS A 132 3.51 -8.24 7.54
C LYS A 132 2.20 -9.01 7.69
N SER A 133 1.05 -8.34 7.62
CA SER A 133 -0.26 -8.99 7.73
C SER A 133 -1.32 -8.40 6.76
N PRO A 134 -1.40 -8.91 5.52
CA PRO A 134 -2.47 -8.54 4.58
C PRO A 134 -3.87 -8.83 5.13
N ALA A 135 -4.03 -9.90 5.92
CA ALA A 135 -5.28 -10.27 6.56
C ALA A 135 -5.77 -9.21 7.56
N THR A 136 -4.89 -8.71 8.45
CA THR A 136 -5.23 -7.62 9.37
C THR A 136 -5.58 -6.34 8.62
N SER A 137 -4.81 -5.99 7.58
CA SER A 137 -5.12 -4.83 6.71
C SER A 137 -6.52 -4.96 6.12
N ARG A 138 -6.88 -6.15 5.64
CA ARG A 138 -8.20 -6.43 5.06
C ARG A 138 -9.32 -6.27 6.07
N ARG A 139 -9.18 -6.78 7.29
CA ARG A 139 -10.21 -6.65 8.34
C ARG A 139 -10.43 -5.21 8.78
N ILE A 140 -9.36 -4.43 8.92
CA ILE A 140 -9.46 -3.01 9.23
C ILE A 140 -10.19 -2.29 8.09
N ARG A 141 -9.86 -2.61 6.83
CA ARG A 141 -10.56 -2.07 5.65
C ARG A 141 -12.05 -2.42 5.66
N GLU A 142 -12.39 -3.69 5.83
CA GLU A 142 -13.78 -4.18 5.85
C GLU A 142 -14.60 -3.53 6.97
N TYR A 143 -14.00 -3.34 8.14
CA TYR A 143 -14.62 -2.59 9.23
C TYR A 143 -14.94 -1.14 8.84
N PHE A 144 -14.01 -0.44 8.17
CA PHE A 144 -14.28 0.92 7.71
C PHE A 144 -15.30 0.97 6.58
N GLU A 145 -15.30 -0.01 5.68
CA GLU A 145 -16.32 -0.14 4.64
C GLU A 145 -17.72 -0.28 5.26
N GLU A 146 -17.85 -1.11 6.30
CA GLU A 146 -19.10 -1.29 7.04
C GLU A 146 -19.53 0.00 7.76
N VAL A 147 -18.63 0.63 8.52
CA VAL A 147 -18.92 1.82 9.33
C VAL A 147 -19.21 3.06 8.47
N LEU A 148 -18.55 3.18 7.32
CA LEU A 148 -18.75 4.29 6.39
C LEU A 148 -19.82 3.99 5.32
N HIS A 149 -20.42 2.80 5.35
CA HIS A 149 -21.41 2.35 4.36
C HIS A 149 -20.92 2.52 2.91
N THR A 150 -19.67 2.13 2.66
CA THR A 150 -18.99 2.33 1.39
C THR A 150 -18.38 1.03 0.87
N SER A 151 -17.98 1.05 -0.40
CA SER A 151 -17.28 -0.05 -1.06
C SER A 151 -15.82 0.32 -1.34
N SER A 152 -14.97 -0.69 -1.53
CA SER A 152 -13.57 -0.47 -1.91
C SER A 152 -13.46 0.26 -3.25
N LEU A 153 -12.50 1.18 -3.34
CA LEU A 153 -12.19 2.02 -4.52
C LEU A 153 -11.91 1.25 -5.83
N TYR A 154 -11.71 -0.06 -5.74
CA TYR A 154 -11.26 -0.88 -6.88
C TYR A 154 -12.29 -1.91 -7.31
N THR A 155 -13.54 -1.77 -6.83
CA THR A 155 -14.67 -2.53 -7.35
C THR A 155 -15.42 -1.63 -8.32
N LEU A 156 -15.31 -1.94 -9.62
CA LEU A 156 -16.16 -1.28 -10.59
C LEU A 156 -17.61 -1.70 -10.41
N GLY A 157 -18.51 -0.71 -10.47
CA GLY A 157 -19.91 -0.98 -10.70
C GLY A 157 -20.10 -1.50 -12.13
N TYR A 158 -21.03 -2.43 -12.28
CA TYR A 158 -21.60 -2.79 -13.57
C TYR A 158 -23.04 -2.28 -13.59
N GLU A 159 -23.42 -1.60 -14.66
CA GLU A 159 -24.81 -1.25 -14.96
C GLU A 159 -25.24 -2.03 -16.20
N ASP A 160 -26.29 -2.85 -16.06
CA ASP A 160 -26.83 -3.70 -17.14
C ASP A 160 -25.77 -4.58 -17.85
N GLY A 161 -24.77 -5.06 -17.10
CA GLY A 161 -23.69 -5.90 -17.63
C GLY A 161 -22.58 -5.12 -18.36
N VAL A 162 -22.66 -3.79 -18.39
CA VAL A 162 -21.63 -2.90 -18.92
C VAL A 162 -20.86 -2.28 -17.75
N PRO A 163 -19.52 -2.23 -17.79
CA PRO A 163 -18.76 -1.48 -16.79
C PRO A 163 -19.20 -0.02 -16.77
N VAL A 164 -19.51 0.51 -15.58
CA VAL A 164 -19.76 1.94 -15.40
C VAL A 164 -18.49 2.71 -15.79
N THR A 165 -18.66 3.86 -16.44
CA THR A 165 -17.55 4.73 -16.82
C THR A 165 -16.68 5.03 -15.61
N ILE A 166 -15.36 4.81 -15.74
CA ILE A 166 -14.39 5.19 -14.72
C ILE A 166 -14.09 6.67 -14.91
N GLU A 167 -14.81 7.52 -14.20
CA GLU A 167 -14.48 8.93 -14.14
C GLU A 167 -13.29 9.14 -13.20
N ASN A 168 -12.39 10.03 -13.59
CA ASN A 168 -11.35 10.54 -12.70
C ASN A 168 -12.03 11.21 -11.52
N GLN A 169 -11.84 10.65 -10.32
CA GLN A 169 -12.46 11.17 -9.11
C GLN A 169 -11.58 12.26 -8.47
N GLY A 170 -10.45 12.65 -9.06
CA GLY A 170 -9.50 13.60 -8.47
C GLY A 170 -8.92 13.09 -7.14
N LEU A 171 -8.95 11.77 -6.95
CA LEU A 171 -8.40 11.11 -5.78
C LEU A 171 -6.91 10.84 -6.03
N PRO A 172 -6.01 11.08 -5.07
CA PRO A 172 -4.62 10.70 -5.26
C PRO A 172 -4.49 9.19 -5.39
N TYR A 173 -3.36 8.70 -5.90
CA TYR A 173 -3.03 7.28 -5.94
C TYR A 173 -2.24 6.92 -4.67
N PRO A 174 -2.88 6.33 -3.64
CA PRO A 174 -2.21 6.03 -2.38
C PRO A 174 -1.27 4.82 -2.54
N VAL A 175 -0.02 5.03 -2.19
CA VAL A 175 1.00 3.98 -2.19
C VAL A 175 1.87 4.09 -0.95
N TYR A 176 2.55 3.00 -0.65
CA TYR A 176 3.55 2.96 0.41
C TYR A 176 4.92 2.71 -0.22
N LEU A 177 5.78 3.72 -0.22
CA LEU A 177 7.14 3.62 -0.75
C LEU A 177 7.98 2.69 0.11
N LEU A 178 8.73 1.81 -0.53
CA LEU A 178 9.77 1.02 0.10
C LEU A 178 11.02 1.88 0.03
N LEU A 179 11.54 2.36 1.15
CA LEU A 179 12.67 3.32 1.17
C LEU A 179 13.97 2.75 1.72
N GLU A 180 13.98 1.50 2.19
CA GLU A 180 15.17 0.88 2.78
C GLU A 180 16.39 1.01 1.87
N GLY A 181 17.45 1.68 2.37
CA GLY A 181 18.70 1.94 1.66
C GLY A 181 18.63 2.97 0.52
N ARG A 182 17.45 3.50 0.19
CA ARG A 182 17.28 4.46 -0.92
C ARG A 182 17.64 5.87 -0.46
N LEU A 183 18.33 6.62 -1.32
CA LEU A 183 18.70 8.01 -1.05
C LEU A 183 17.45 8.90 -1.07
N CYS A 184 17.15 9.51 0.06
CA CYS A 184 16.12 10.52 0.20
C CYS A 184 16.77 11.85 0.60
N ILE A 185 16.44 12.90 -0.13
CA ILE A 185 17.02 14.23 0.06
C ILE A 185 15.97 15.14 0.70
N VAL A 186 16.40 15.90 1.69
CA VAL A 186 15.59 16.98 2.29
C VAL A 186 16.32 18.29 2.07
N LEU A 187 15.72 19.17 1.26
CA LEU A 187 16.22 20.51 0.95
C LEU A 187 15.46 21.53 1.79
N CYS A 188 16.15 22.16 2.73
CA CYS A 188 15.54 23.17 3.60
C CYS A 188 16.59 24.14 4.13
N GLU A 189 16.20 25.41 4.30
CA GLU A 189 17.02 26.40 5.02
C GLU A 189 16.92 26.17 6.54
N GLU A 190 15.70 25.95 7.04
CA GLU A 190 15.43 25.73 8.45
C GLU A 190 14.73 24.40 8.69
N ARG A 191 15.14 23.68 9.74
CA ARG A 191 14.48 22.43 10.15
C ARG A 191 13.22 22.72 10.97
N THR A 192 12.15 23.09 10.26
CA THR A 192 10.80 23.26 10.83
C THR A 192 10.32 21.98 11.52
N PRO A 193 9.29 22.06 12.41
CA PRO A 193 8.70 20.86 13.00
C PRO A 193 8.21 19.84 11.96
N GLU A 194 7.68 20.30 10.83
CA GLU A 194 7.19 19.41 9.76
C GLU A 194 8.35 18.72 9.03
N ILE A 195 9.42 19.45 8.71
CA ILE A 195 10.64 18.85 8.16
C ILE A 195 11.22 17.81 9.11
N LYS A 196 11.28 18.10 10.41
CA LYS A 196 11.76 17.13 11.42
C LYS A 196 10.89 15.87 11.46
N ARG A 197 9.56 16.02 11.31
CA ARG A 197 8.64 14.87 11.21
C ARG A 197 8.92 14.05 9.95
N ARG A 198 9.10 14.69 8.79
CA ARG A 198 9.44 14.01 7.54
C ARG A 198 10.76 13.26 7.63
N ILE A 199 11.82 13.89 8.15
CA ILE A 199 13.12 13.24 8.40
C ILE A 199 12.94 12.01 9.31
N SER A 200 12.25 12.17 10.44
CA SER A 200 12.00 11.06 11.36
C SER A 200 11.24 9.90 10.71
N LEU A 201 10.27 10.19 9.83
CA LEU A 201 9.50 9.17 9.12
C LEU A 201 10.36 8.45 8.05
N LEU A 202 11.21 9.19 7.34
CA LEU A 202 12.18 8.63 6.40
C LEU A 202 13.15 7.66 7.11
N ASP A 203 13.71 8.08 8.25
CA ASP A 203 14.61 7.27 9.06
C ASP A 203 13.93 5.97 9.54
N GLN A 204 12.68 6.06 10.03
CA GLN A 204 11.88 4.89 10.43
C GLN A 204 11.60 3.91 9.27
N CYS A 205 11.58 4.42 8.03
CA CYS A 205 11.42 3.62 6.82
C CYS A 205 12.76 3.07 6.28
N GLY A 206 13.88 3.33 6.96
CA GLY A 206 15.20 2.85 6.58
C GLY A 206 15.83 3.60 5.42
N ALA A 207 15.36 4.81 5.10
CA ALA A 207 15.93 5.64 4.04
C ALA A 207 17.36 6.09 4.38
N SER A 208 18.19 6.26 3.37
CA SER A 208 19.45 7.00 3.49
C SER A 208 19.15 8.48 3.35
N VAL A 209 19.01 9.20 4.47
CA VAL A 209 18.59 10.61 4.46
C VAL A 209 19.78 11.57 4.34
N LEU A 210 19.76 12.42 3.32
CA LEU A 210 20.69 13.54 3.16
C LEU A 210 19.93 14.87 3.31
N CYS A 211 20.26 15.63 4.35
CA CYS A 211 19.74 16.98 4.55
C CYS A 211 20.76 18.01 4.07
N SER A 212 20.33 19.01 3.31
CA SER A 212 21.20 20.09 2.81
C SER A 212 20.40 21.37 2.63
N THR A 213 21.08 22.52 2.65
CA THR A 213 20.50 23.73 2.07
C THR A 213 20.50 23.63 0.54
N PRO A 214 19.63 24.39 -0.16
CA PRO A 214 19.63 24.46 -1.62
C PRO A 214 21.00 24.84 -2.20
N ASP A 215 21.67 25.82 -1.61
CA ASP A 215 22.95 26.36 -2.08
C ASP A 215 24.13 25.37 -1.94
N GLU A 216 24.05 24.47 -0.95
CA GLU A 216 25.08 23.44 -0.72
C GLU A 216 24.83 22.15 -1.52
N MET A 217 23.65 22.00 -2.12
CA MET A 217 23.28 20.77 -2.82
C MET A 217 24.04 20.63 -4.14
N LYS A 218 24.73 19.49 -4.28
CA LYS A 218 25.42 19.14 -5.53
C LYS A 218 24.44 18.48 -6.49
N PRO A 219 24.36 18.92 -7.77
CA PRO A 219 23.45 18.34 -8.76
C PRO A 219 23.56 16.81 -8.91
N GLN A 220 24.78 16.27 -8.81
CA GLN A 220 25.05 14.83 -8.86
C GLN A 220 24.28 14.02 -7.80
N HIS A 221 24.00 14.59 -6.61
CA HIS A 221 23.24 13.87 -5.58
C HIS A 221 21.75 13.78 -5.94
N LEU A 222 21.24 14.73 -6.72
CA LEU A 222 19.84 14.76 -7.16
C LEU A 222 19.57 13.73 -8.25
N GLU A 223 20.56 13.40 -9.09
CA GLU A 223 20.42 12.37 -10.13
C GLU A 223 20.12 10.97 -9.53
N ASP A 224 20.79 10.64 -8.44
CA ASP A 224 20.64 9.36 -7.73
C ASP A 224 19.49 9.37 -6.72
N ALA A 225 18.86 10.51 -6.46
CA ALA A 225 17.79 10.62 -5.50
C ALA A 225 16.61 9.72 -5.90
N PHE A 226 16.03 9.07 -4.90
CA PHE A 226 14.73 8.42 -5.05
C PHE A 226 13.60 9.43 -4.81
N LEU A 227 13.74 10.17 -3.72
CA LEU A 227 12.76 11.12 -3.20
C LEU A 227 13.46 12.42 -2.79
N VAL A 228 12.86 13.55 -3.14
CA VAL A 228 13.25 14.89 -2.67
C VAL A 228 12.08 15.54 -1.93
N ILE A 229 12.33 16.04 -0.73
CA ILE A 229 11.37 16.84 0.03
C ILE A 229 11.95 18.26 0.14
N ALA A 230 11.14 19.26 -0.18
CA ALA A 230 11.52 20.67 -0.03
C ALA A 230 10.32 21.51 0.47
N ASP A 231 10.60 22.70 0.99
CA ASP A 231 9.51 23.60 1.40
C ASP A 231 8.72 24.11 0.19
N ASN A 232 9.41 24.60 -0.86
CA ASN A 232 8.80 25.17 -2.05
C ASN A 232 9.43 24.68 -3.38
N PRO A 233 8.73 24.83 -4.53
CA PRO A 233 9.21 24.37 -5.83
C PRO A 233 10.44 25.12 -6.38
N ALA A 234 10.62 26.38 -5.99
CA ALA A 234 11.70 27.22 -6.52
C ALA A 234 13.09 26.66 -6.18
N VAL A 235 13.20 26.01 -5.03
CA VAL A 235 14.42 25.35 -4.52
C VAL A 235 14.93 24.23 -5.44
N VAL A 236 14.02 23.47 -6.06
CA VAL A 236 14.38 22.30 -6.87
C VAL A 236 14.59 22.68 -8.35
N ASN A 237 13.77 23.60 -8.87
CA ASN A 237 13.82 24.01 -10.28
C ASN A 237 15.07 24.81 -10.66
N THR A 238 15.73 25.47 -9.70
CA THR A 238 17.03 26.14 -9.93
C THR A 238 18.19 25.17 -10.06
N SER A 239 18.03 23.92 -9.60
CA SER A 239 19.10 22.94 -9.46
C SER A 239 19.01 21.77 -10.46
N CYS A 240 17.87 21.59 -11.15
CA CYS A 240 17.63 20.46 -12.05
C CYS A 240 16.91 20.85 -13.36
N GLY A 241 17.28 20.20 -14.46
CA GLY A 241 16.54 20.26 -15.74
C GLY A 241 15.18 19.56 -15.67
N SER A 242 14.39 19.62 -16.75
CA SER A 242 13.00 19.13 -16.79
C SER A 242 12.84 17.61 -16.64
N ASP A 243 13.87 16.82 -16.94
CA ASP A 243 13.86 15.35 -16.85
C ASP A 243 14.48 14.87 -15.53
N THR A 244 13.77 15.07 -14.42
CA THR A 244 14.18 14.55 -13.11
C THR A 244 13.65 13.13 -12.91
N ALA A 245 14.53 12.18 -12.62
CA ALA A 245 14.14 10.80 -12.32
C ALA A 245 13.42 10.66 -10.95
N PHE A 246 13.71 11.53 -9.97
CA PHE A 246 13.17 11.43 -8.61
C PHE A 246 11.72 11.90 -8.47
N ILE A 247 11.02 11.37 -7.46
CA ILE A 247 9.75 11.93 -7.00
C ILE A 247 10.00 13.07 -6.00
N ARG A 248 9.13 14.06 -5.98
CA ARG A 248 9.23 15.27 -5.16
C ARG A 248 7.96 15.60 -4.38
N GLU A 249 8.14 16.01 -3.13
CA GLU A 249 7.13 16.57 -2.22
C GLU A 249 7.50 18.03 -1.93
N TYR A 250 6.52 18.92 -1.98
CA TYR A 250 6.64 20.32 -1.58
C TYR A 250 5.69 20.59 -0.42
N LEU A 251 6.22 21.04 0.72
CA LEU A 251 5.42 21.18 1.94
C LEU A 251 4.46 22.38 1.89
N GLU A 252 4.87 23.49 1.27
CA GLU A 252 4.05 24.71 1.15
C GLU A 252 3.06 24.62 -0.02
N GLU A 253 3.41 23.89 -1.09
CA GLU A 253 2.59 23.72 -2.30
C GLU A 253 2.43 22.23 -2.71
N PRO A 254 1.72 21.40 -1.92
CA PRO A 254 1.63 19.95 -2.16
C PRO A 254 1.07 19.57 -3.54
N SER A 255 0.23 20.42 -4.13
CA SER A 255 -0.39 20.18 -5.45
C SER A 255 0.60 20.24 -6.62
N VAL A 256 1.74 20.92 -6.46
CA VAL A 256 2.80 21.05 -7.47
C VAL A 256 3.79 19.89 -7.39
N GLY A 257 3.79 19.16 -6.27
CA GLY A 257 4.56 17.96 -6.08
C GLY A 257 4.10 16.80 -6.98
N THR A 258 4.97 15.80 -7.12
CA THR A 258 4.56 14.50 -7.69
C THR A 258 3.73 13.68 -6.71
N HIS A 259 3.85 13.99 -5.42
CA HIS A 259 3.11 13.37 -4.35
C HIS A 259 3.11 14.30 -3.13
N PHE A 260 2.30 13.94 -2.14
CA PHE A 260 2.38 14.48 -0.79
C PHE A 260 2.26 13.34 0.21
N THR A 261 2.80 13.53 1.40
CA THR A 261 2.61 12.59 2.50
C THR A 261 1.34 12.98 3.27
N PRO A 262 0.31 12.11 3.34
CA PRO A 262 -0.98 12.42 3.97
C PRO A 262 -0.88 12.49 5.50
N ASP A 263 -1.96 12.86 6.18
CA ASP A 263 -2.04 12.74 7.64
C ASP A 263 -2.05 11.27 8.06
N LEU A 264 -1.32 10.94 9.12
CA LEU A 264 -1.02 9.55 9.49
C LEU A 264 -1.42 9.24 10.93
N VAL A 265 -1.89 8.00 11.11
CA VAL A 265 -2.00 7.31 12.39
C VAL A 265 -1.09 6.08 12.31
N ILE A 266 -0.12 5.98 13.21
CA ILE A 266 0.94 4.97 13.16
C ILE A 266 0.95 4.19 14.48
N ASP A 267 0.97 2.86 14.38
CA ASP A 267 1.21 1.92 15.49
C ASP A 267 2.20 0.85 15.00
N ASP A 268 3.50 1.11 15.18
CA ASP A 268 4.62 0.37 14.59
C ASP A 268 4.47 0.13 13.06
N ASN A 269 4.10 -1.09 12.67
CA ASN A 269 3.96 -1.49 11.27
C ASN A 269 2.55 -1.21 10.71
N LEU A 270 1.59 -0.82 11.55
CA LEU A 270 0.28 -0.34 11.12
C LEU A 270 0.39 1.13 10.76
N ILE A 271 -0.01 1.46 9.54
CA ILE A 271 -0.07 2.83 9.04
C ILE A 271 -1.45 3.03 8.44
N ILE A 272 -2.19 3.98 9.00
CA ILE A 272 -3.47 4.43 8.45
C ILE A 272 -3.27 5.86 7.99
N SER A 273 -3.39 6.13 6.70
CA SER A 273 -3.45 7.50 6.19
C SER A 273 -4.88 7.96 6.02
N VAL A 274 -5.09 9.26 6.19
CA VAL A 274 -6.36 9.93 5.91
C VAL A 274 -6.10 11.14 5.03
N SER A 275 -6.91 11.32 4.01
CA SER A 275 -6.91 12.53 3.20
C SER A 275 -8.32 12.94 2.79
N ALA A 276 -8.48 14.22 2.43
CA ALA A 276 -9.68 14.73 1.79
C ALA A 276 -9.38 15.27 0.39
N ARG A 277 -10.36 15.15 -0.52
CA ARG A 277 -10.32 15.72 -1.88
C ARG A 277 -10.42 17.25 -1.90
N SER A 278 -11.17 17.83 -0.96
CA SER A 278 -11.44 19.26 -0.91
C SER A 278 -11.21 19.85 0.48
N SER A 279 -11.04 21.17 0.53
CA SER A 279 -10.90 21.93 1.78
C SER A 279 -12.12 21.78 2.70
N ALA A 280 -13.31 21.54 2.13
CA ALA A 280 -14.53 21.23 2.87
C ALA A 280 -14.43 19.93 3.69
N GLY A 281 -13.54 19.00 3.30
CA GLY A 281 -13.29 17.75 4.01
C GLY A 281 -12.32 17.87 5.20
N ILE A 282 -11.58 18.97 5.35
CA ILE A 282 -10.53 19.11 6.38
C ILE A 282 -11.08 18.89 7.80
N GLY A 283 -12.22 19.51 8.14
CA GLY A 283 -12.85 19.32 9.46
C GLY A 283 -13.44 17.92 9.69
N LYS A 284 -13.66 17.13 8.63
CA LYS A 284 -13.99 15.70 8.76
C LYS A 284 -12.72 14.88 8.99
N VAL A 285 -11.62 15.20 8.30
CA VAL A 285 -10.30 14.55 8.46
C VAL A 285 -9.81 14.70 9.90
N GLU A 286 -9.78 15.90 10.47
CA GLU A 286 -9.29 16.11 11.85
C GLU A 286 -10.08 15.30 12.89
N ARG A 287 -11.42 15.25 12.77
CA ARG A 287 -12.28 14.47 13.67
C ARG A 287 -12.05 12.98 13.51
N LEU A 288 -11.86 12.52 12.28
CA LEU A 288 -11.57 11.13 11.98
C LEU A 288 -10.19 10.74 12.52
N LEU A 289 -9.15 11.52 12.24
CA LEU A 289 -7.79 11.32 12.76
C LEU A 289 -7.79 11.19 14.28
N LYS A 290 -8.46 12.11 14.99
CA LYS A 290 -8.56 12.01 16.46
C LYS A 290 -9.20 10.70 16.93
N ARG A 291 -10.24 10.22 16.23
CA ARG A 291 -10.88 8.93 16.55
C ARG A 291 -9.94 7.76 16.25
N LEU A 292 -9.25 7.80 15.12
CA LEU A 292 -8.31 6.79 14.69
C LEU A 292 -7.10 6.71 15.63
N SER A 293 -6.50 7.84 16.00
CA SER A 293 -5.40 7.88 16.98
C SER A 293 -5.83 7.23 18.30
N ASN A 294 -7.00 7.57 18.83
CA ASN A 294 -7.52 6.94 20.05
C ASN A 294 -7.75 5.42 19.92
N GLN A 295 -8.05 4.94 18.71
CA GLN A 295 -8.39 3.54 18.43
C GLN A 295 -7.15 2.68 18.17
N PHE A 296 -6.16 3.22 17.43
CA PHE A 296 -5.06 2.43 16.87
C PHE A 296 -3.71 2.73 17.51
N GLU A 297 -3.41 3.99 17.88
CA GLU A 297 -2.10 4.32 18.46
C GLU A 297 -1.95 3.67 19.83
N ASN A 298 -0.86 2.92 20.03
CA ASN A 298 -0.53 2.27 21.30
C ASN A 298 -1.62 1.32 21.82
N ASN A 299 -2.47 0.80 20.95
CA ASN A 299 -3.53 -0.16 21.28
C ASN A 299 -3.15 -1.61 20.91
N GLY A 300 -1.89 -1.83 20.55
CA GLY A 300 -1.27 -3.15 20.34
C GLY A 300 -1.54 -3.78 18.98
N TYR A 301 -2.02 -3.01 17.99
CA TYR A 301 -2.13 -3.48 16.61
C TYR A 301 -0.74 -3.68 16.00
N GLY A 302 0.19 -2.76 16.28
CA GLY A 302 1.59 -2.84 15.88
C GLY A 302 2.25 -4.12 16.38
N ALA A 303 2.14 -4.38 17.69
CA ALA A 303 2.62 -5.61 18.31
C ALA A 303 1.97 -6.88 17.71
N PHE A 304 0.67 -6.84 17.43
CA PHE A 304 -0.03 -7.95 16.81
C PHE A 304 0.42 -8.22 15.37
N ILE A 305 0.62 -7.17 14.57
CA ILE A 305 1.12 -7.28 13.20
C ILE A 305 2.57 -7.79 13.20
N GLU A 306 3.40 -7.32 14.14
CA GLU A 306 4.75 -7.84 14.34
C GLU A 306 4.72 -9.34 14.64
N PHE A 307 3.91 -9.74 15.63
CA PHE A 307 3.72 -11.14 16.00
C PHE A 307 3.36 -12.01 14.80
N LEU A 308 2.34 -11.63 14.02
CA LEU A 308 1.96 -12.36 12.80
C LEU A 308 3.10 -12.39 11.76
N GLY A 309 3.85 -11.30 11.63
CA GLY A 309 5.01 -11.20 10.76
C GLY A 309 6.11 -12.19 11.11
N THR A 310 6.41 -12.39 12.40
CA THR A 310 7.44 -13.36 12.85
C THR A 310 7.09 -14.80 12.48
N ARG A 311 5.81 -15.13 12.35
CA ARG A 311 5.32 -16.48 12.00
C ARG A 311 5.28 -16.73 10.49
N ARG A 312 5.51 -15.70 9.67
CA ARG A 312 5.37 -15.78 8.21
C ARG A 312 6.27 -16.85 7.58
N SER A 313 7.52 -16.98 8.03
CA SER A 313 8.44 -17.98 7.47
C SER A 313 7.99 -19.41 7.75
N GLU A 314 7.42 -19.69 8.93
CA GLU A 314 6.89 -21.00 9.30
C GLU A 314 5.64 -21.34 8.49
N ILE A 315 4.71 -20.38 8.38
CA ILE A 315 3.48 -20.51 7.59
C ILE A 315 3.78 -20.74 6.11
N LEU A 316 4.78 -20.05 5.55
CA LEU A 316 5.21 -20.25 4.15
C LEU A 316 5.71 -21.67 3.90
N LYS A 317 6.41 -22.27 4.87
CA LYS A 317 6.89 -23.66 4.77
C LYS A 317 5.75 -24.66 4.90
N ALA A 318 4.79 -24.40 5.80
CA ALA A 318 3.66 -25.29 6.06
C ALA A 318 2.62 -25.27 4.92
N PHE A 319 2.36 -24.10 4.32
CA PHE A 319 1.28 -23.91 3.34
C PHE A 319 1.81 -23.42 1.99
N PRO A 320 1.90 -24.31 0.98
CA PRO A 320 2.60 -24.01 -0.28
C PRO A 320 1.84 -23.01 -1.16
N THR A 321 0.51 -22.95 -1.08
CA THR A 321 -0.29 -22.07 -1.95
C THR A 321 -0.67 -20.76 -1.24
N PRO A 322 -0.73 -19.62 -1.96
CA PRO A 322 -1.18 -18.34 -1.40
C PRO A 322 -2.56 -18.44 -0.73
N LYS A 323 -3.50 -19.18 -1.34
CA LYS A 323 -4.85 -19.39 -0.79
C LYS A 323 -4.82 -20.10 0.55
N LYS A 324 -4.03 -21.17 0.71
CA LYS A 324 -3.90 -21.88 1.99
C LYS A 324 -3.28 -20.99 3.06
N ARG A 325 -2.26 -20.19 2.71
CA ARG A 325 -1.65 -19.21 3.63
C ARG A 325 -2.67 -18.17 4.10
N ALA A 326 -3.41 -17.58 3.18
CA ALA A 326 -4.43 -16.59 3.50
C ALA A 326 -5.48 -17.17 4.45
N ASN A 327 -6.00 -18.36 4.15
CA ASN A 327 -6.96 -19.05 5.02
C ASN A 327 -6.39 -19.31 6.42
N PHE A 328 -5.13 -19.75 6.51
CA PHE A 328 -4.50 -20.01 7.81
C PHE A 328 -4.34 -18.72 8.65
N PHE A 329 -3.95 -17.61 8.03
CA PHE A 329 -3.89 -16.33 8.74
C PHE A 329 -5.26 -15.90 9.27
N GLU A 330 -6.36 -16.17 8.55
CA GLU A 330 -7.71 -15.89 9.07
C GLU A 330 -8.04 -16.74 10.29
N VAL A 331 -7.79 -18.06 10.22
CA VAL A 331 -7.97 -18.97 11.38
C VAL A 331 -7.16 -18.49 12.59
N LEU A 332 -5.91 -18.07 12.35
CA LEU A 332 -5.03 -17.58 13.39
C LEU A 332 -5.58 -16.30 14.03
N ILE A 333 -6.05 -15.33 13.24
CA ILE A 333 -6.63 -14.09 13.76
C ILE A 333 -7.94 -14.36 14.51
N ASP A 334 -8.74 -15.33 14.04
CA ASP A 334 -10.00 -15.75 14.67
C ASP A 334 -9.84 -16.66 15.87
N THR A 335 -8.62 -16.88 16.33
CA THR A 335 -8.38 -17.74 17.47
C THR A 335 -8.92 -17.11 18.76
N VAL A 336 -9.96 -17.75 19.31
CA VAL A 336 -10.60 -17.47 20.61
C VAL A 336 -10.61 -18.74 21.46
N GLU A 337 -10.39 -18.62 22.76
CA GLU A 337 -10.14 -19.77 23.64
C GLU A 337 -11.34 -20.73 23.80
N ASP A 338 -12.58 -20.26 23.69
CA ASP A 338 -13.77 -21.15 23.77
C ASP A 338 -13.81 -22.19 22.62
N SER A 339 -12.98 -22.02 21.59
CA SER A 339 -12.77 -22.99 20.50
C SER A 339 -12.05 -24.27 20.96
N ILE A 340 -11.43 -24.26 22.15
CA ILE A 340 -10.61 -25.36 22.68
C ILE A 340 -11.30 -26.05 23.87
N SER A 341 -12.37 -25.47 24.43
CA SER A 341 -13.07 -26.01 25.60
C SER A 341 -14.60 -25.98 25.48
N GLY A 342 -15.16 -26.71 24.51
CA GLY A 342 -16.42 -27.45 24.65
C GLY A 342 -17.69 -26.79 25.25
N LEU A 343 -17.82 -25.47 25.37
CA LEU A 343 -19.02 -24.81 25.92
C LEU A 343 -19.18 -23.38 25.36
N GLN A 344 -20.37 -23.12 24.82
CA GLN A 344 -20.91 -21.87 24.25
C GLN A 344 -20.11 -21.28 23.08
N THR A 345 -20.75 -21.27 21.90
CA THR A 345 -20.18 -20.83 20.62
C THR A 345 -19.47 -19.48 20.77
N PRO A 346 -18.12 -19.43 20.68
CA PRO A 346 -17.42 -18.16 20.57
C PRO A 346 -17.94 -17.39 19.35
N PRO A 347 -17.77 -16.06 19.29
CA PRO A 347 -17.86 -15.39 18.00
C PRO A 347 -16.90 -16.11 17.05
N THR A 348 -17.43 -16.63 15.94
CA THR A 348 -16.65 -17.39 14.94
C THR A 348 -15.54 -16.54 14.31
N THR A 349 -15.52 -15.24 14.60
CA THR A 349 -14.58 -14.25 14.09
C THR A 349 -14.17 -13.23 15.15
N CYS A 350 -12.86 -12.97 15.30
CA CYS A 350 -12.32 -11.97 16.22
C CYS A 350 -12.54 -10.54 15.69
N CYS A 351 -13.06 -9.65 16.55
CA CYS A 351 -13.35 -8.25 16.19
C CYS A 351 -12.13 -7.32 16.19
N LEU A 352 -10.95 -7.81 16.60
CA LEU A 352 -9.71 -7.02 16.73
C LEU A 352 -9.86 -5.76 17.63
N GLY A 353 -10.87 -5.71 18.50
CA GLY A 353 -11.20 -4.50 19.26
C GLY A 353 -11.73 -3.33 18.42
N LEU A 354 -12.04 -3.55 17.13
CA LEU A 354 -12.52 -2.51 16.21
C LEU A 354 -13.90 -1.97 16.61
N THR A 355 -14.80 -2.84 17.05
CA THR A 355 -16.14 -2.45 17.50
C THR A 355 -16.16 -1.96 18.96
N ASN A 356 -15.25 -2.46 19.79
CA ASN A 356 -15.10 -2.08 21.18
C ASN A 356 -13.61 -2.12 21.58
N PRO A 357 -12.93 -0.97 21.69
CA PRO A 357 -11.51 -0.90 22.09
C PRO A 357 -11.25 -1.56 23.45
N LYS A 358 -12.25 -1.55 24.34
CA LYS A 358 -12.19 -2.17 25.68
C LYS A 358 -12.51 -3.67 25.68
N CYS A 359 -12.65 -4.30 24.50
CA CYS A 359 -12.83 -5.75 24.40
C CYS A 359 -11.75 -6.48 25.22
N SER A 360 -12.16 -7.46 26.04
CA SER A 360 -11.27 -8.26 26.87
C SER A 360 -11.48 -9.76 26.64
N ALA A 361 -11.97 -10.15 25.47
CA ALA A 361 -12.13 -11.55 25.10
C ALA A 361 -10.78 -12.27 25.13
N GLU A 362 -10.76 -13.55 25.53
CA GLU A 362 -9.57 -14.40 25.47
C GLU A 362 -9.33 -14.83 24.02
N CYS A 363 -8.58 -14.01 23.29
CA CYS A 363 -8.26 -14.19 21.89
C CYS A 363 -6.81 -13.84 21.59
N LEU A 364 -6.30 -14.33 20.46
CA LEU A 364 -4.91 -14.11 20.06
C LEU A 364 -4.52 -12.62 20.06
N PHE A 365 -5.39 -11.76 19.51
CA PHE A 365 -5.17 -10.32 19.50
C PHE A 365 -4.99 -9.74 20.91
N ASN A 366 -5.88 -10.08 21.85
CA ASN A 366 -5.81 -9.56 23.21
C ASN A 366 -4.64 -10.14 24.00
N TRP A 367 -4.26 -11.40 23.75
CA TRP A 367 -3.04 -11.96 24.35
C TRP A 367 -1.80 -11.19 23.90
N VAL A 368 -1.66 -10.94 22.60
CA VAL A 368 -0.50 -10.20 22.08
C VAL A 368 -0.51 -8.76 22.57
N ARG A 369 -1.64 -8.04 22.48
CA ARG A 369 -1.72 -6.62 22.88
C ARG A 369 -1.45 -6.40 24.37
N HIS A 370 -1.72 -7.41 25.21
CA HIS A 370 -1.47 -7.37 26.66
C HIS A 370 -0.16 -8.05 27.07
N GLY A 371 0.70 -8.41 26.11
CA GLY A 371 2.04 -8.95 26.37
C GLY A 371 2.11 -10.43 26.74
N ASN A 372 1.01 -11.18 26.61
CA ASN A 372 0.95 -12.62 26.86
C ASN A 372 1.45 -13.43 25.64
N LEU A 373 2.71 -13.20 25.26
CA LEU A 373 3.32 -13.74 24.04
C LEU A 373 3.56 -15.25 24.10
N GLU A 374 3.95 -15.78 25.27
CA GLU A 374 4.20 -17.22 25.44
C GLU A 374 2.95 -18.07 25.15
N ARG A 375 1.80 -17.57 25.60
CA ARG A 375 0.50 -18.19 25.32
C ARG A 375 0.15 -18.09 23.84
N ALA A 376 0.27 -16.90 23.26
CA ALA A 376 0.02 -16.67 21.84
C ALA A 376 0.87 -17.60 20.97
N ASP A 377 2.14 -17.79 21.32
CA ASP A 377 3.08 -18.69 20.63
C ASP A 377 2.70 -20.16 20.77
N THR A 378 2.30 -20.58 21.96
CA THR A 378 1.89 -21.96 22.22
C THR A 378 0.66 -22.32 21.39
N VAL A 379 -0.36 -21.46 21.39
CA VAL A 379 -1.58 -21.69 20.61
C VAL A 379 -1.30 -21.65 19.11
N THR A 380 -0.48 -20.70 18.64
CA THR A 380 -0.11 -20.60 17.21
C THR A 380 0.61 -21.85 16.73
N ARG A 381 1.54 -22.41 17.52
CA ARG A 381 2.25 -23.65 17.18
C ARG A 381 1.29 -24.85 17.12
N ASN A 382 0.40 -24.99 18.09
CA ASN A 382 -0.60 -26.07 18.09
C ASN A 382 -1.51 -25.99 16.85
N LEU A 383 -1.94 -24.79 16.46
CA LEU A 383 -2.74 -24.59 15.23
C LEU A 383 -1.95 -24.92 13.97
N LEU A 384 -0.67 -24.52 13.90
CA LEU A 384 0.22 -24.87 12.79
C LEU A 384 0.36 -26.38 12.64
N GLU A 385 0.60 -27.11 13.73
CA GLU A 385 0.70 -28.58 13.72
C GLU A 385 -0.61 -29.24 13.24
N LEU A 386 -1.75 -28.80 13.78
CA LEU A 386 -3.06 -29.34 13.44
C LEU A 386 -3.42 -29.15 11.96
N HIS A 387 -3.12 -27.98 11.38
CA HIS A 387 -3.49 -27.66 9.98
C HIS A 387 -2.41 -28.04 8.96
N SER A 388 -1.16 -28.26 9.39
CA SER A 388 -0.10 -28.80 8.51
C SER A 388 -0.14 -30.33 8.42
N GLY A 389 -0.70 -30.99 9.44
CA GLY A 389 -0.86 -32.45 9.56
C GLY A 389 -1.90 -33.11 8.63
N ASP A 390 -2.67 -32.33 7.87
CA ASP A 390 -3.64 -32.81 6.86
C ASP A 390 -3.00 -33.53 5.64
N ARG A 391 -1.76 -34.02 5.81
CA ARG A 391 -1.05 -34.96 4.91
C ARG A 391 -1.21 -36.44 5.30
N MET A 392 -1.95 -36.79 6.35
CA MET A 392 -2.04 -38.18 6.85
C MET A 392 -3.47 -38.76 6.99
N GLY A 393 -4.48 -38.17 6.35
CA GLY A 393 -5.90 -38.57 6.49
C GLY A 393 -6.61 -39.06 5.22
N ALA A 394 -5.89 -39.43 4.16
CA ALA A 394 -6.46 -40.10 3.00
C ALA A 394 -5.69 -41.40 2.74
N GLN A 395 -6.12 -42.48 3.41
CA GLN A 395 -5.87 -43.85 2.97
C GLN A 395 -7.13 -44.40 2.32
#